data_AF-A0A7W2A962-F1
#
_entry.id   AF-A0A7W2A962-F1
#
_cell.length_a   1.000
_cell.length_b   1.000
_cell.length_c   1.000
_cell.angle_alpha   90.00
_cell.angle_beta   90.00
_cell.angle_gamma   90.00
#
_symmetry.space_group_name_H-M   'P 1'
#
loop_
_entity.id
_entity.type
_entity.pdbx_description
1 polymer ?
#
loop_
_entity_poly.entity_id
_entity_poly.type
_entity_poly.pdbx_seq_one_letter_code
_entity_poly.pdbx_strand_id
1 'polypeptide(L)'
;MNKTFRLNWNLDSIFQGGSNSDEFRRYLEEWESDMVELNLLLEKLDPFHFNLARGSWTEAIAQLESCEERREEAESFTRCLTSQNVTDGQAADLQEQFNRANATFQRLLTSWEQLLAQVPQNL
;
A
#
# COMPACT_ATOMS: atom_id res chain seq x y z
N MET A 1 -31.11 -31.96 -0.28
CA MET A 1 -29.98 -31.28 -0.97
C MET A 1 -28.96 -30.89 0.08
N ASN A 2 -27.79 -31.53 0.12
CA ASN A 2 -26.67 -31.09 0.97
C ASN A 2 -25.90 -30.00 0.22
N LYS A 3 -26.07 -28.73 0.60
CA LYS A 3 -25.20 -27.65 0.16
C LYS A 3 -23.96 -27.68 1.06
N THR A 4 -22.85 -28.18 0.53
CA THR A 4 -21.55 -28.08 1.20
C THR A 4 -21.03 -26.66 0.99
N PHE A 5 -21.03 -25.84 2.04
CA PHE A 5 -20.38 -24.54 2.01
C PHE A 5 -18.86 -24.75 2.07
N ARG A 6 -18.12 -24.14 1.13
CA ARG A 6 -16.67 -24.01 1.27
C ARG A 6 -16.41 -22.90 2.28
N LEU A 7 -15.61 -23.18 3.32
CA LEU A 7 -15.24 -22.21 4.35
C LEU A 7 -14.11 -21.26 3.91
N ASN A 8 -13.63 -21.40 2.66
CA ASN A 8 -12.53 -20.61 2.11
C ASN A 8 -13.08 -19.57 1.13
N TRP A 9 -12.50 -18.36 1.17
CA TRP A 9 -12.77 -17.30 0.22
C TRP A 9 -12.38 -17.72 -1.20
N ASN A 10 -13.14 -17.31 -2.21
CA ASN A 10 -12.72 -17.48 -3.60
C ASN A 10 -11.74 -16.36 -3.97
N LEU A 11 -10.46 -16.55 -3.65
CA LEU A 11 -9.42 -15.55 -3.89
C LEU A 11 -8.94 -15.49 -5.33
N ASP A 12 -9.20 -16.54 -6.12
CA ASP A 12 -8.78 -16.61 -7.53
C ASP A 12 -9.46 -15.57 -8.43
N SER A 13 -10.58 -14.98 -7.99
CA SER A 13 -11.22 -13.87 -8.71
C SER A 13 -10.58 -12.51 -8.45
N ILE A 14 -9.65 -12.43 -7.49
CA ILE A 14 -8.90 -11.22 -7.14
C ILE A 14 -7.47 -11.36 -7.69
N PHE A 15 -6.73 -12.36 -7.21
CA PHE A 15 -5.41 -12.73 -7.73
C PHE A 15 -5.34 -14.25 -7.88
N GLN A 16 -5.15 -14.72 -9.12
CA GLN A 16 -5.16 -16.15 -9.41
C GLN A 16 -3.95 -16.85 -8.77
N GLY A 17 -4.19 -18.00 -8.12
CA GLY A 17 -3.12 -18.85 -7.56
C GLY A 17 -2.84 -18.64 -6.08
N GLY A 18 -3.61 -17.79 -5.40
CA GLY A 18 -3.52 -17.58 -3.95
C GLY A 18 -2.11 -17.15 -3.52
N SER A 19 -1.52 -17.87 -2.56
CA SER A 19 -0.15 -17.60 -2.05
C SER A 19 0.95 -17.85 -3.08
N ASN A 20 0.62 -18.47 -4.22
CA ASN A 20 1.53 -18.66 -5.35
C ASN A 20 1.22 -17.70 -6.50
N SER A 21 0.39 -16.69 -6.30
CA SER A 21 0.05 -15.73 -7.34
C SER A 21 1.25 -14.85 -7.72
N ASP A 22 1.72 -14.99 -8.95
CA ASP A 22 2.71 -14.10 -9.54
C ASP A 22 2.15 -12.71 -9.86
N GLU A 23 0.82 -12.59 -9.95
CA GLU A 23 0.13 -11.31 -10.07
C GLU A 23 0.20 -10.54 -8.75
N PHE A 24 -0.10 -11.21 -7.63
CA PHE A 24 -0.01 -10.58 -6.32
C PHE A 24 1.43 -10.21 -5.92
N ARG A 25 2.42 -11.03 -6.29
CA ARG A 25 3.84 -10.67 -6.10
C ARG A 25 4.22 -9.38 -6.82
N ARG A 26 3.86 -9.28 -8.10
CA ARG A 26 4.10 -8.05 -8.89
C ARG A 26 3.34 -6.86 -8.33
N TYR A 27 2.12 -7.07 -7.85
CA TYR A 27 1.34 -6.02 -7.19
C TYR A 27 2.06 -5.42 -5.98
N LEU A 28 2.67 -6.26 -5.12
CA LEU A 28 3.48 -5.79 -3.99
C LEU A 28 4.76 -5.07 -4.45
N GLU A 29 5.43 -5.57 -5.48
CA GLU A 29 6.63 -4.93 -6.07
C GLU A 29 6.32 -3.56 -6.68
N GLU A 30 5.19 -3.44 -7.38
CA GLU A 30 4.71 -2.16 -7.94
C GLU A 30 4.40 -1.16 -6.83
N TRP A 31 3.73 -1.60 -5.75
CA TRP A 31 3.46 -0.74 -4.61
C TRP A 31 4.77 -0.27 -3.92
N GLU A 32 5.78 -1.14 -3.83
CA GLU A 32 7.11 -0.76 -3.37
C GLU A 32 7.78 0.29 -4.26
N SER A 33 7.62 0.18 -5.58
CA SER A 33 8.12 1.17 -6.54
C SER A 33 7.39 2.51 -6.41
N ASP A 34 6.06 2.50 -6.30
CA ASP A 34 5.24 3.71 -6.11
C ASP A 34 5.69 4.49 -4.86
N MET A 35 6.06 3.79 -3.78
CA MET A 35 6.61 4.42 -2.58
C MET A 35 7.97 5.11 -2.80
N VAL A 36 8.81 4.59 -3.71
CA VAL A 36 10.08 5.25 -4.08
C VAL A 36 9.79 6.56 -4.81
N GLU A 37 8.85 6.55 -5.75
CA GLU A 37 8.44 7.74 -6.49
C GLU A 37 7.82 8.79 -5.55
N LEU A 38 6.94 8.35 -4.65
CA LEU A 38 6.35 9.21 -3.63
C LEU A 38 7.42 9.84 -2.74
N ASN A 39 8.42 9.07 -2.26
CA ASN A 39 9.51 9.63 -1.46
C ASN A 39 10.25 10.75 -2.21
N LEU A 40 10.59 10.53 -3.49
CA LEU A 40 11.27 11.53 -4.32
C LEU A 40 10.41 12.77 -4.57
N LEU A 41 9.08 12.61 -4.61
CA LEU A 41 8.15 13.72 -4.73
C LEU A 41 8.10 14.52 -3.42
N LEU A 42 7.98 13.84 -2.27
CA LEU A 42 7.95 14.47 -0.95
C LEU A 42 9.24 15.27 -0.66
N GLU A 43 10.42 14.74 -1.03
CA GLU A 43 11.71 15.42 -0.87
C GLU A 43 11.81 16.75 -1.64
N LYS A 44 11.00 16.94 -2.69
CA LYS A 44 10.99 18.15 -3.51
C LYS A 44 9.97 19.19 -3.04
N LEU A 45 9.08 18.84 -2.12
CA LEU A 45 8.08 19.77 -1.64
C LEU A 45 8.72 20.80 -0.72
N ASP A 46 8.48 22.07 -1.04
CA ASP A 46 8.87 23.20 -0.20
C ASP A 46 7.64 23.75 0.54
N PRO A 47 7.54 23.56 1.87
CA PRO A 47 6.42 24.04 2.66
C PRO A 47 6.34 25.57 2.71
N PHE A 48 7.43 26.31 2.53
CA PHE A 48 7.46 27.77 2.57
C PHE A 48 7.00 28.42 1.26
N HIS A 49 6.98 27.66 0.16
CA HIS A 49 6.56 28.13 -1.15
C HIS A 49 5.31 27.40 -1.68
N PHE A 50 4.44 26.94 -0.77
CA PHE A 50 3.20 26.20 -1.09
C PHE A 50 2.38 26.83 -2.23
N ASN A 51 2.15 28.15 -2.19
CA ASN A 51 1.35 28.85 -3.19
C ASN A 51 1.95 28.79 -4.61
N LEU A 52 3.27 28.65 -4.75
CA LEU A 52 3.96 28.52 -6.03
C LEU A 52 4.02 27.07 -6.53
N ALA A 53 3.84 26.09 -5.65
CA ALA A 53 4.02 24.67 -5.92
C ALA A 53 2.74 23.84 -5.72
N ARG A 54 1.55 24.46 -5.71
CA ARG A 54 0.27 23.79 -5.42
C ARG A 54 0.05 22.51 -6.23
N GLY A 55 0.48 22.49 -7.50
CA GLY A 55 0.39 21.29 -8.35
C GLY A 55 1.13 20.08 -7.78
N SER A 56 2.36 20.26 -7.31
CA SER A 56 3.17 19.17 -6.71
C SER A 56 2.59 18.69 -5.38
N TRP A 57 1.98 19.59 -4.60
CA TRP A 57 1.27 19.20 -3.38
C TRP A 57 0.01 18.37 -3.68
N THR A 58 -0.77 18.74 -4.71
CA THR A 58 -1.91 17.95 -5.16
C THR A 58 -1.49 16.60 -5.71
N GLU A 59 -0.39 16.54 -6.46
CA GLU A 59 0.19 15.29 -6.97
C GLU A 59 0.61 14.37 -5.81
N ALA A 60 1.25 14.91 -4.78
CA ALA A 60 1.65 14.13 -3.61
C ALA A 60 0.45 13.53 -2.86
N ILE A 61 -0.64 14.30 -2.71
CA ILE A 61 -1.89 13.80 -2.13
C ILE A 61 -2.45 12.65 -2.97
N ALA A 62 -2.52 12.80 -4.30
CA ALA A 62 -3.04 11.77 -5.18
C ALA A 62 -2.19 10.47 -5.13
N GLN A 63 -0.86 10.59 -5.06
CA GLN A 63 0.03 9.44 -4.91
C GLN A 63 -0.12 8.77 -3.54
N LEU A 64 -0.27 9.54 -2.47
CA LEU A 64 -0.54 9.01 -1.12
C LEU A 64 -1.86 8.23 -1.09
N GLU A 65 -2.93 8.78 -1.67
CA GLU A 65 -4.24 8.12 -1.77
C GLU A 65 -4.12 6.81 -2.56
N SER A 66 -3.48 6.83 -3.72
CA SER A 66 -3.28 5.62 -4.52
C SER A 66 -2.45 4.55 -3.79
N CYS A 67 -1.40 4.94 -3.07
CA CYS A 67 -0.61 4.02 -2.27
C CYS A 67 -1.42 3.41 -1.12
N GLU A 68 -2.30 4.19 -0.48
CA GLU A 68 -3.16 3.71 0.61
C GLU A 68 -4.24 2.72 0.09
N GLU A 69 -4.85 3.01 -1.06
CA GLU A 69 -5.78 2.09 -1.72
C GLU A 69 -5.11 0.74 -2.00
N ARG A 70 -3.88 0.77 -2.54
CA ARG A 70 -3.12 -0.46 -2.80
C ARG A 70 -2.74 -1.20 -1.53
N ARG A 71 -2.38 -0.47 -0.46
CA ARG A 71 -2.08 -1.04 0.85
C ARG A 71 -3.26 -1.82 1.41
N GLU A 72 -4.46 -1.24 1.36
CA GLU A 72 -5.69 -1.87 1.89
C GLU A 72 -6.05 -3.17 1.15
N GLU A 73 -5.93 -3.16 -0.18
CA GLU A 73 -6.15 -4.35 -1.00
C GLU A 73 -5.11 -5.45 -0.67
N ALA A 74 -3.82 -5.09 -0.59
CA ALA A 74 -2.76 -6.02 -0.23
C ALA A 74 -2.92 -6.59 1.18
N GLU A 75 -3.29 -5.76 2.16
CA GLU A 75 -3.56 -6.19 3.54
C GLU A 75 -4.69 -7.21 3.57
N SER A 76 -5.81 -6.88 2.92
CA SER A 76 -7.00 -7.72 2.90
C SER A 76 -6.73 -9.06 2.22
N PHE A 77 -6.04 -9.06 1.08
CA PHE A 77 -5.71 -10.29 0.37
C PHE A 77 -4.77 -11.19 1.20
N THR A 78 -3.70 -10.62 1.76
CA THR A 78 -2.74 -11.34 2.60
C THR A 78 -3.40 -11.92 3.87
N ARG A 79 -4.29 -11.16 4.51
CA ARG A 79 -5.08 -11.62 5.65
C ARG A 79 -6.02 -12.78 5.29
N CYS A 80 -6.61 -12.75 4.09
CA CYS A 80 -7.40 -13.88 3.60
C CYS A 80 -6.52 -15.13 3.36
N LEU A 81 -5.33 -14.99 2.76
CA LEU A 81 -4.39 -16.09 2.53
C LEU A 81 -3.95 -16.77 3.83
N THR A 82 -3.56 -15.97 4.83
CA THR A 82 -3.08 -16.48 6.12
C THR A 82 -4.22 -17.08 6.95
N SER A 83 -5.44 -16.53 6.87
CA SER A 83 -6.60 -17.06 7.59
C SER A 83 -7.14 -18.37 7.01
N GLN A 84 -7.08 -18.58 5.69
CA GLN A 84 -7.55 -19.83 5.07
C GLN A 84 -6.58 -21.01 5.28
N ASN A 85 -5.29 -20.75 5.49
CA ASN A 85 -4.31 -21.78 5.82
C ASN A 85 -3.13 -21.21 6.64
N VAL A 86 -3.19 -21.38 7.96
CA VAL A 86 -2.17 -20.87 8.90
C VAL A 86 -0.81 -21.57 8.81
N THR A 87 -0.71 -22.70 8.09
CA THR A 87 0.56 -23.42 7.86
C THR A 87 1.13 -23.18 6.46
N ASP A 88 0.52 -22.29 5.66
CA ASP A 88 1.02 -21.89 4.35
C ASP A 88 2.25 -20.97 4.50
N GLY A 89 3.44 -21.53 4.28
CA GLY A 89 4.69 -20.79 4.33
C GLY A 89 4.78 -19.67 3.28
N GLN A 90 4.22 -19.87 2.09
CA GLN A 90 4.24 -18.85 1.04
C GLN A 90 3.33 -17.67 1.40
N ALA A 91 2.19 -17.94 2.05
CA ALA A 91 1.32 -16.88 2.58
C ALA A 91 2.02 -16.09 3.71
N ALA A 92 2.81 -16.76 4.55
CA ALA A 92 3.60 -16.11 5.58
C ALA A 92 4.69 -15.21 4.98
N ASP A 93 5.38 -15.65 3.93
CA ASP A 93 6.40 -14.86 3.23
C ASP A 93 5.78 -13.59 2.58
N LEU A 94 4.62 -13.73 1.95
CA LEU A 94 3.85 -12.60 1.40
C LEU A 94 3.43 -11.62 2.50
N GLN A 95 3.01 -12.12 3.66
CA GLN A 95 2.68 -11.28 4.81
C GLN A 95 3.88 -10.52 5.35
N GLU A 96 5.06 -11.14 5.37
CA GLU A 96 6.28 -10.46 5.76
C GLU A 96 6.65 -9.36 4.76
N GLN A 97 6.55 -9.64 3.45
CA GLN A 97 6.78 -8.64 2.41
C GLN A 97 5.83 -7.45 2.57
N PHE A 98 4.53 -7.69 2.68
CA PHE A 98 3.54 -6.66 2.93
C PHE A 98 3.89 -5.83 4.18
N ASN A 99 4.27 -6.47 5.29
CA ASN A 99 4.61 -5.76 6.53
C ASN A 99 5.82 -4.82 6.36
N ARG A 100 6.86 -5.25 5.61
CA ARG A 100 8.04 -4.40 5.31
C ARG A 100 7.67 -3.21 4.42
N ALA A 101 6.87 -3.45 3.39
CA ALA A 101 6.35 -2.41 2.51
C ALA A 101 5.46 -1.42 3.28
N ASN A 102 4.53 -1.90 4.10
CA ASN A 102 3.68 -1.06 4.96
C ASN A 102 4.50 -0.22 5.94
N ALA A 103 5.52 -0.80 6.59
CA ALA A 103 6.40 -0.02 7.46
C ALA A 103 7.11 1.12 6.71
N THR A 104 7.39 0.95 5.42
CA THR A 104 7.94 2.00 4.55
C THR A 104 6.89 3.06 4.25
N PHE A 105 5.68 2.66 3.88
CA PHE A 105 4.57 3.59 3.65
C PHE A 105 4.25 4.45 4.88
N GLN A 106 4.20 3.85 6.08
CA GLN A 106 3.97 4.59 7.33
C GLN A 106 5.06 5.64 7.61
N ARG A 107 6.32 5.38 7.22
CA ARG A 107 7.38 6.40 7.31
C ARG A 107 7.12 7.56 6.36
N LEU A 108 6.65 7.29 5.14
CA LEU A 108 6.30 8.34 4.17
C LEU A 108 5.12 9.19 4.66
N LEU A 109 4.10 8.57 5.27
CA LEU A 109 3.01 9.29 5.91
C LEU A 109 3.51 10.21 7.03
N THR A 110 4.42 9.72 7.88
CA THR A 110 5.04 10.56 8.92
C THR A 110 5.83 11.74 8.31
N SER A 111 6.59 11.51 7.24
CA SER A 111 7.30 12.58 6.53
C SER A 111 6.36 13.60 5.91
N TRP A 112 5.25 13.14 5.34
CA TRP A 112 4.18 14.00 4.83
C TRP A 112 3.55 14.87 5.92
N GLU A 113 3.22 14.28 7.09
CA GLU A 113 2.70 15.02 8.23
C GLU A 113 3.69 16.09 8.73
N GLN A 114 4.98 15.78 8.76
CA GLN A 114 6.04 16.72 9.12
C GLN A 114 6.16 17.87 8.11
N LEU A 115 5.97 17.59 6.81
CA LEU A 115 5.95 18.62 5.76
C LEU A 115 4.74 19.54 5.93
N LEU A 116 3.55 18.98 6.14
CA LEU A 116 2.33 19.74 6.37
C LEU A 116 2.42 20.64 7.62
N ALA A 117 3.04 20.15 8.70
CA ALA A 117 3.23 20.91 9.93
C ALA A 117 4.13 22.16 9.75
N GLN A 118 4.94 22.21 8.69
CA GLN A 118 5.81 23.34 8.37
C GLN A 118 5.15 24.37 7.44
N VAL A 119 4.00 24.06 6.84
CA VAL A 119 3.30 24.99 5.94
C VAL A 119 2.82 26.22 6.74
N PRO A 120 3.18 27.46 6.32
CA PRO A 120 2.75 28.67 7.02
C PRO A 120 1.23 28.78 7.14
N GLN A 121 0.71 29.17 8.30
CA GLN A 121 -0.75 29.27 8.53
C GLN A 121 -1.39 30.52 7.91
N ASN A 122 -0.60 31.44 7.36
CA ASN A 122 -1.04 32.72 6.81
C ASN A 122 -0.97 32.78 5.28
N LEU A 123 -1.23 31.65 4.60
CA LEU A 123 -1.22 31.53 3.13
C LEU A 123 -2.21 32.45 2.40
#